data_AF-A0A967JSD4-F1
#
_entry.id   AF-A0A967JSD4-F1
#
_cell.length_a   1.000
_cell.length_b   1.000
_cell.length_c   1.000
_cell.angle_alpha   90.00
_cell.angle_beta   90.00
_cell.angle_gamma   90.00
#
_symmetry.space_group_name_H-M   'P 1'
#
loop_
_entity.id
_entity.type
_entity.pdbx_description
1 polymer ?
#
loop_
_entity_poly.entity_id
_entity_poly.type
_entity_poly.pdbx_seq_one_letter_code
_entity_poly.pdbx_strand_id
1 'polypeptide(L)' 'PSMHIAMGFFFVLVAWRYHWALRLVAVAYLLVLLVGSVHLAWHYAIDGYAGILGTYAIWWGLGR' A
#
# COMPACT_ATOMS: atom_id res chain seq x y z
N PRO A 1 4.29 0.46 -12.34
CA PRO A 1 4.07 0.36 -10.87
C PRO A 1 2.81 1.16 -10.48
N SER A 2 1.90 0.57 -9.71
CA SER A 2 0.59 1.17 -9.40
C SER A 2 0.69 2.25 -8.32
N MET A 3 0.42 3.52 -8.67
CA MET A 3 0.41 4.62 -7.69
C MET A 3 -0.68 4.47 -6.63
N HIS A 4 -1.84 3.88 -6.99
CA HIS A 4 -2.93 3.64 -6.04
C HIS A 4 -2.49 2.70 -4.91
N ILE A 5 -1.82 1.60 -5.25
CA ILE A 5 -1.30 0.64 -4.27
C ILE A 5 -0.13 1.25 -3.47
N ALA A 6 0.75 2.02 -4.12
CA ALA A 6 1.84 2.72 -3.45
C ALA A 6 1.33 3.71 -2.38
N MET A 7 0.30 4.51 -2.69
CA MET A 7 -0.34 5.44 -1.75
C MET A 7 -1.11 4.70 -0.66
N GLY A 8 -1.81 3.61 -1.00
CA GLY A 8 -2.47 2.74 -0.03
C GLY A 8 -1.50 2.18 1.00
N PHE A 9 -0.35 1.68 0.56
CA PHE A 9 0.69 1.17 1.46
C PHE A 9 1.37 2.28 2.27
N PHE A 10 1.54 3.48 1.71
CA PHE A 10 2.00 4.63 2.47
C PHE A 10 1.05 4.94 3.66
N PHE A 11 -0.26 4.91 3.44
CA PHE A 11 -1.22 5.07 4.54
C PHE A 11 -1.13 3.97 5.59
N VAL A 12 -0.84 2.74 5.18
CA VAL A 12 -0.56 1.64 6.13
C VAL A 12 0.62 1.99 7.04
N LEU A 13 1.74 2.43 6.47
CA LEU A 13 2.94 2.80 7.23
C LEU A 13 2.70 3.96 8.20
N VAL A 14 1.94 4.97 7.76
CA VAL A 14 1.53 6.10 8.62
C VAL A 14 0.62 5.60 9.75
N ALA A 15 -0.43 4.84 9.43
CA ALA A 15 -1.37 4.30 10.41
C ALA A 15 -0.70 3.41 11.46
N TRP A 16 0.39 2.74 11.11
CA TRP A 16 1.20 1.94 12.04
C TRP A 16 1.75 2.72 13.23
N ARG A 17 1.97 4.03 13.06
CA ARG A 17 2.44 4.93 14.13
C ARG A 17 1.33 5.46 15.03
N TYR A 18 0.06 5.16 14.73
CA TYR A 18 -1.12 5.60 15.49
C TYR A 18 -1.86 4.41 16.10
N HIS A 19 -3.19 4.54 16.25
CA HIS A 19 -4.08 3.59 16.91
C HIS A 19 -4.31 2.30 16.12
N TRP A 20 -4.53 1.18 16.81
CA TRP A 20 -4.68 -0.16 16.20
C TRP A 20 -5.84 -0.24 15.21
N ALA A 21 -6.95 0.45 15.48
CA ALA A 21 -8.10 0.47 14.58
C ALA A 21 -7.76 1.11 13.22
N LEU A 22 -6.93 2.18 13.20
CA LEU A 22 -6.49 2.81 11.97
C LEU A 22 -5.58 1.88 11.15
N ARG A 23 -4.76 1.06 11.82
CA ARG A 23 -3.93 0.04 11.17
C ARG A 23 -4.81 -0.96 10.43
N LEU A 24 -5.86 -1.45 11.10
CA LEU A 24 -6.80 -2.40 10.52
C LEU A 24 -7.49 -1.81 9.29
N VAL A 25 -8.00 -0.59 9.40
CA VAL A 25 -8.68 0.11 8.28
C VAL A 25 -7.74 0.33 7.11
N ALA A 26 -6.50 0.78 7.37
CA ALA A 26 -5.52 1.02 6.30
C ALA A 26 -5.12 -0.27 5.58
N VAL A 27 -4.94 -1.39 6.32
CA VAL A 27 -4.64 -2.70 5.71
C VAL A 27 -5.81 -3.20 4.89
N ALA A 28 -7.03 -3.11 5.42
CA ALA A 28 -8.23 -3.49 4.68
C ALA A 28 -8.37 -2.69 3.37
N TYR A 29 -8.12 -1.38 3.42
CA TYR A 29 -8.12 -0.51 2.24
C TYR A 29 -7.06 -0.94 1.21
N LEU A 30 -5.82 -1.22 1.64
CA LEU A 30 -4.75 -1.71 0.75
C LEU A 30 -5.13 -3.03 0.08
N LEU A 31 -5.73 -3.97 0.83
CA LEU A 31 -6.16 -5.26 0.28
C LEU A 31 -7.26 -5.08 -0.77
N VAL A 32 -8.25 -4.24 -0.51
CA VAL A 32 -9.31 -3.92 -1.48
C VAL A 32 -8.71 -3.30 -2.75
N LEU A 33 -7.74 -2.39 -2.62
CA LEU A 33 -7.05 -1.82 -3.78
C LEU A 33 -6.29 -2.87 -4.59
N LEU A 34 -5.52 -3.74 -3.92
CA LEU A 34 -4.72 -4.76 -4.59
C LEU A 34 -5.60 -5.78 -5.32
N VAL A 35 -6.62 -6.29 -4.63
CA VAL A 35 -7.57 -7.25 -5.19
C VAL A 35 -8.39 -6.60 -6.30
N GLY A 36 -8.98 -5.44 -6.05
CA GLY A 36 -9.80 -4.71 -7.02
C GLY A 36 -9.02 -4.34 -8.27
N SER A 37 -7.79 -3.86 -8.13
CA SER A 37 -6.94 -3.50 -9.27
C SER A 37 -6.63 -4.69 -10.19
N VAL A 38 -6.46 -5.89 -9.62
CA VAL A 38 -6.21 -7.12 -10.40
C VAL A 38 -7.52 -7.64 -11.01
N HIS A 39 -8.60 -7.67 -10.22
CA HIS A 39 -9.91 -8.17 -10.68
C HIS A 39 -10.51 -7.32 -11.80
N LEU A 40 -10.33 -6.00 -11.74
CA LEU A 40 -10.75 -5.08 -12.79
C LEU A 40 -9.78 -5.06 -13.99
N ALA A 41 -8.72 -5.86 -13.96
CA ALA A 41 -7.66 -5.91 -14.96
C ALA A 41 -6.99 -4.54 -15.24
N TRP A 42 -6.95 -3.65 -14.23
CA TRP A 42 -6.31 -2.34 -14.35
C TRP A 42 -4.79 -2.42 -14.22
N HIS A 43 -4.30 -3.32 -13.35
CA HIS A 43 -2.89 -3.59 -13.20
C HIS A 43 -2.64 -5.06 -12.91
N TYR A 44 -1.44 -5.52 -13.28
CA TYR A 44 -0.97 -6.82 -12.83
C TYR A 44 -0.61 -6.77 -11.34
N ALA A 45 -0.72 -7.90 -10.65
CA ALA A 45 -0.34 -7.98 -9.23
C ALA A 45 1.10 -7.50 -8.98
N ILE A 46 2.00 -7.74 -9.95
CA ILE A 46 3.40 -7.31 -9.88
C ILE A 46 3.56 -5.78 -9.84
N ASP A 47 2.67 -5.01 -10.47
CA ASP A 47 2.68 -3.55 -10.37
C ASP A 47 2.38 -3.07 -8.95
N GLY A 48 1.53 -3.81 -8.23
CA GLY A 48 1.21 -3.58 -6.84
C GLY A 48 2.39 -3.90 -5.93
N TYR A 49 3.02 -5.06 -6.11
CA TYR A 49 4.21 -5.46 -5.34
C TYR A 49 5.38 -4.50 -5.56
N ALA A 50 5.60 -4.06 -6.80
CA ALA A 50 6.61 -3.04 -7.12
C ALA A 50 6.29 -1.71 -6.42
N GLY A 51 5.01 -1.31 -6.37
CA GLY A 51 4.57 -0.12 -5.64
C GLY A 51 4.81 -0.21 -4.12
N ILE A 52 4.49 -1.35 -3.50
CA ILE A 52 4.71 -1.60 -2.07
C ILE A 52 6.21 -1.55 -1.75
N LEU A 53 7.04 -2.29 -2.50
CA LEU A 53 8.48 -2.33 -2.29
C LEU A 53 9.13 -0.95 -2.50
N GLY A 54 8.73 -0.23 -3.54
CA GLY A 54 9.24 1.12 -3.81
C GLY A 54 8.88 2.10 -2.69
N THR A 55 7.61 2.12 -2.27
CA THR A 55 7.18 2.95 -1.15
C THR A 55 7.90 2.57 0.14
N TYR A 56 8.10 1.27 0.42
CA TYR A 56 8.85 0.83 1.59
C TYR A 56 10.32 1.27 1.56
N ALA A 57 10.99 1.13 0.41
CA ALA A 57 12.39 1.53 0.24
C ALA A 57 12.56 3.04 0.45
N ILE A 58 11.67 3.86 -0.12
CA ILE A 58 11.65 5.32 0.09
C ILE A 58 11.37 5.64 1.56
N TRP A 59 10.39 4.96 2.17
CA TRP A 59 10.05 5.13 3.57
C TRP A 59 11.28 4.91 4.45
N TRP A 60 11.93 3.76 4.33
CA TRP A 60 13.12 3.42 5.09
C TRP A 60 14.29 4.38 4.82
N GLY A 61 14.54 4.73 3.56
CA GLY A 61 15.62 5.65 3.16
C GLY A 61 15.47 7.08 3.70
N LEU A 62 14.25 7.52 4.03
CA LEU A 62 13.96 8.84 4.61
C LEU A 62 13.98 8.86 6.15
N GLY A 63 14.56 7.83 6.78
CA GLY A 63 14.76 7.80 8.23
C GLY A 63 13.51 7.43 9.01
N ARG A 64 12.77 6.43 8.51
CA ARG A 64 11.52 5.99 9.10
C ARG A 64 11.59 4.61 9.70
#